data_AF-A0A924UJT4-F1
#
_entry.id   AF-A0A924UJT4-F1
#
_cell.length_a   1.000
_cell.length_b   1.000
_cell.length_c   1.000
_cell.angle_alpha   90.00
_cell.angle_beta   90.00
_cell.angle_gamma   90.00
#
_symmetry.space_group_name_H-M   'P 1'
#
loop_
_entity.id
_entity.type
_entity.pdbx_description
1 polymer ?
#
loop_
_entity_poly.entity_id
_entity_poly.type
_entity_poly.pdbx_seq_one_letter_code
_entity_poly.pdbx_strand_id
1 'polypeptide(L)'
;MKLNPFQHAFSKEDHLKYGFTHQFLREAPNSIFCIGLGHMDSVVNDFFNECKLSALDIFNRSENKKLFVCLSGGVDSECVARSFVGAKVPIEAVILKFNANLNWHDVDPAVQLCEQIGLKYTLVELDIFDFLESRKYQNYCLSYGLSSPMIASHVWLAEQVISKMNGVPIFSGDFARIRRPSNYLIRQLSDTCEIVGDFCALPSEWTFASLANQDHFAIDRLFAKLGCPGVANFFLYSAEQIASSIALGFSHDFIRFEQTLVSSLTSALPRSAVDFYEGQKGLNKIKEQFFRFAGFTVNSRASKWTGFELVHDLLGTDQRLDGRQLSPLNNSEEKIIGMTLFNEKYRRPMEQAIQQIHLKEILLKPSLYQFIKNTLFQSLQGP
;
A
#
# COMPACT_ATOMS: atom_id res chain seq x y z
N MET A 1 -29.98 19.07 1.93
CA MET A 1 -28.87 18.88 2.87
C MET A 1 -27.61 18.68 2.02
N LYS A 2 -26.71 19.67 1.96
CA LYS A 2 -25.46 19.51 1.19
C LYS A 2 -24.57 18.57 2.01
N LEU A 3 -24.26 17.39 1.46
CA LEU A 3 -23.27 16.49 2.04
C LEU A 3 -21.95 17.27 2.19
N ASN A 4 -21.33 17.16 3.36
CA ASN A 4 -19.99 17.69 3.57
C ASN A 4 -19.05 16.87 2.67
N PRO A 5 -18.29 17.49 1.74
CA PRO A 5 -17.44 16.75 0.79
C PRO A 5 -16.36 15.89 1.47
N PHE A 6 -16.16 16.02 2.78
CA PHE A 6 -15.18 15.27 3.57
C PHE A 6 -15.75 14.04 4.30
N GLN A 7 -17.05 13.71 4.17
CA GLN A 7 -17.71 12.59 4.91
C GLN A 7 -17.54 11.18 4.30
N HIS A 8 -16.51 10.94 3.48
CA HIS A 8 -16.47 9.73 2.65
C HIS A 8 -15.18 8.89 2.74
N ALA A 9 -14.41 9.05 3.83
CA ALA A 9 -13.34 8.10 4.15
C ALA A 9 -13.81 7.20 5.30
N PHE A 10 -13.75 5.87 5.14
CA PHE A 10 -13.84 4.93 6.27
C PHE A 10 -12.56 5.04 7.10
N SER A 11 -12.38 6.18 7.73
CA SER A 11 -11.51 6.35 8.85
C SER A 11 -12.39 6.48 10.08
N LYS A 12 -11.88 6.07 11.24
CA LYS A 12 -12.55 6.27 12.52
C LYS A 12 -12.84 7.77 12.68
N GLU A 13 -14.10 8.10 12.92
CA GLU A 13 -14.58 9.45 13.22
C GLU A 13 -14.19 10.53 12.19
N ASP A 14 -14.06 10.14 10.92
CA ASP A 14 -13.61 11.03 9.84
C ASP A 14 -12.29 11.75 10.16
N HIS A 15 -11.39 11.09 10.91
CA HIS A 15 -10.11 11.69 11.29
C HIS A 15 -9.24 11.93 10.06
N LEU A 16 -9.27 11.05 9.05
CA LEU A 16 -8.49 11.23 7.83
C LEU A 16 -9.33 12.00 6.81
N LYS A 17 -8.96 13.27 6.59
CA LYS A 17 -9.58 14.13 5.58
C LYS A 17 -8.57 14.34 4.47
N TYR A 18 -8.98 14.20 3.21
CA TYR A 18 -8.10 14.52 2.09
C TYR A 18 -8.91 15.12 0.94
N GLY A 19 -8.21 15.79 0.04
CA GLY A 19 -8.80 16.44 -1.11
C GLY A 19 -7.85 17.47 -1.69
N PHE A 20 -8.39 18.35 -2.49
CA PHE A 20 -7.71 19.53 -2.99
C PHE A 20 -8.13 20.76 -2.17
N THR A 21 -7.35 21.85 -2.22
CA THR A 21 -7.43 23.07 -1.38
C THR A 21 -8.83 23.53 -0.94
N HIS A 22 -9.88 23.24 -1.71
CA HIS A 22 -11.27 23.55 -1.35
C HIS A 22 -12.30 22.42 -1.54
N GLN A 23 -11.93 21.23 -2.06
CA GLN A 23 -12.88 20.18 -2.47
C GLN A 23 -12.27 18.77 -2.52
N PHE A 24 -13.09 17.72 -2.47
CA PHE A 24 -12.61 16.32 -2.57
C PHE A 24 -12.00 15.98 -3.93
N LEU A 25 -12.59 16.50 -5.01
CA LEU A 25 -12.12 16.30 -6.39
C LEU A 25 -11.29 17.49 -6.86
N ARG A 26 -10.37 17.22 -7.80
CA ARG A 26 -9.54 18.25 -8.42
C ARG A 26 -10.37 19.08 -9.39
N GLU A 27 -10.50 20.37 -9.13
CA GLU A 27 -11.16 21.30 -10.07
C GLU A 27 -10.19 21.91 -11.09
N ALA A 28 -8.96 22.17 -10.68
CA ALA A 28 -7.97 22.86 -11.50
C ALA A 28 -6.61 22.14 -11.52
N PRO A 29 -5.81 22.30 -12.60
CA PRO A 29 -4.47 21.72 -12.68
C PRO A 29 -3.50 22.22 -11.59
N ASN A 30 -3.75 23.38 -10.99
CA ASN A 30 -2.90 23.95 -9.94
C ASN A 30 -3.44 23.72 -8.52
N SER A 31 -4.54 22.97 -8.34
CA SER A 31 -5.06 22.68 -7.00
C SER A 31 -4.05 21.85 -6.20
N ILE A 32 -3.82 22.23 -4.93
CA ILE A 32 -2.91 21.51 -4.04
C ILE A 32 -3.66 20.39 -3.35
N PHE A 33 -3.09 19.19 -3.35
CA PHE A 33 -3.62 18.05 -2.60
C PHE A 33 -3.27 18.20 -1.12
N CYS A 34 -4.30 18.29 -0.28
CA CYS A 34 -4.21 18.48 1.16
C CYS A 34 -4.70 17.23 1.88
N ILE A 35 -4.09 16.95 3.04
CA ILE A 35 -4.51 15.86 3.92
C ILE A 35 -4.49 16.38 5.36
N GLY A 36 -5.59 16.19 6.07
CA GLY A 36 -5.77 16.52 7.48
C GLY A 36 -5.95 15.24 8.31
N LEU A 37 -5.40 15.27 9.52
CA LEU A 37 -5.57 14.22 10.52
C LEU A 37 -6.40 14.79 11.68
N GLY A 38 -7.29 13.97 12.22
CA GLY A 38 -8.07 14.28 13.41
C GLY A 38 -7.24 14.17 14.68
N HIS A 39 -7.91 14.41 15.80
CA HIS A 39 -7.32 14.29 17.13
C HIS A 39 -7.34 12.83 17.61
N MET A 40 -6.51 12.53 18.62
CA MET A 40 -6.54 11.26 19.33
C MET A 40 -7.38 11.43 20.59
N ASP A 41 -8.30 10.50 20.84
CA ASP A 41 -9.20 10.54 22.00
C ASP A 41 -8.80 9.56 23.10
N SER A 42 -7.78 8.74 22.84
CA SER A 42 -7.41 7.62 23.69
C SER A 42 -5.91 7.42 23.80
N VAL A 43 -5.53 6.63 24.82
CA VAL A 43 -4.14 6.23 25.03
C VAL A 43 -3.73 5.28 23.90
N VAL A 44 -2.65 5.63 23.22
CA VAL A 44 -2.09 4.84 22.12
C VAL A 44 -1.48 3.53 22.64
N ASN A 45 -1.95 2.41 22.11
CA ASN A 45 -1.42 1.07 22.37
C ASN A 45 -0.23 0.74 21.46
N ASP A 46 0.35 -0.45 21.59
CA ASP A 46 1.26 -0.96 20.55
C ASP A 46 0.54 -1.13 19.21
N PHE A 47 1.31 -1.06 18.12
CA PHE A 47 0.76 -0.99 16.77
C PHE A 47 -0.09 -2.22 16.40
N PHE A 48 0.23 -3.42 16.87
CA PHE A 48 -0.60 -4.59 16.60
C PHE A 48 -1.95 -4.51 17.31
N ASN A 49 -1.97 -4.08 18.58
CA ASN A 49 -3.23 -3.87 19.30
C ASN A 49 -4.05 -2.72 18.71
N GLU A 50 -3.45 -1.63 18.27
CA GLU A 50 -4.17 -0.57 17.54
C GLU A 50 -4.81 -1.12 16.26
N CYS A 51 -4.08 -1.91 15.47
CA CYS A 51 -4.65 -2.54 14.29
C CYS A 51 -5.82 -3.48 14.63
N LYS A 52 -5.79 -4.19 15.77
CA LYS A 52 -6.91 -5.02 16.23
C LYS A 52 -8.12 -4.18 16.62
N LEU A 53 -7.91 -3.04 17.28
CA LEU A 53 -8.98 -2.11 17.62
C LEU A 53 -9.62 -1.52 16.35
N SER A 54 -8.80 -1.14 15.36
CA SER A 54 -9.29 -0.72 14.04
C SER A 54 -10.12 -1.82 13.36
N ALA A 55 -9.65 -3.07 13.37
CA ALA A 55 -10.39 -4.20 12.81
C ALA A 55 -11.75 -4.41 13.47
N LEU A 56 -11.84 -4.27 14.80
CA LEU A 56 -13.09 -4.37 15.54
C LEU A 56 -14.04 -3.21 15.23
N ASP A 57 -13.52 -1.97 15.14
CA ASP A 57 -14.33 -0.81 14.76
C ASP A 57 -14.90 -0.93 13.34
N ILE A 58 -14.07 -1.36 12.37
CA ILE A 58 -14.50 -1.64 11.00
C ILE A 58 -15.65 -2.65 10.98
N PHE A 59 -15.54 -3.73 11.78
CA PHE A 59 -16.58 -4.72 11.88
C PHE A 59 -17.89 -4.16 12.44
N ASN A 60 -17.82 -3.42 13.55
CA ASN A 60 -18.99 -2.82 14.16
C ASN A 60 -19.70 -1.82 13.22
N ARG A 61 -18.93 -1.11 12.39
CA ARG A 61 -19.44 -0.15 11.40
C ARG A 61 -19.88 -0.77 10.08
N SER A 62 -19.62 -2.06 9.85
CA SER A 62 -19.95 -2.73 8.58
C SER A 62 -21.42 -3.14 8.44
N GLU A 63 -22.26 -2.89 9.46
CA GLU A 63 -23.71 -3.17 9.45
C GLU A 63 -24.04 -4.63 9.08
N ASN A 64 -23.25 -5.59 9.61
CA ASN A 64 -23.34 -7.02 9.30
C ASN A 64 -22.97 -7.43 7.86
N LYS A 65 -22.42 -6.51 7.05
CA LYS A 65 -21.87 -6.89 5.75
C LYS A 65 -20.63 -7.75 5.93
N LYS A 66 -20.45 -8.68 5.01
CA LYS A 66 -19.28 -9.55 4.99
C LYS A 66 -18.03 -8.75 4.65
N LEU A 67 -17.00 -8.89 5.48
CA LEU A 67 -15.73 -8.22 5.31
C LEU A 67 -14.78 -9.06 4.45
N PHE A 68 -14.14 -8.43 3.47
CA PHE A 68 -13.19 -9.08 2.59
C PHE A 68 -11.84 -8.36 2.63
N VAL A 69 -10.81 -9.02 3.14
CA VAL A 69 -9.43 -8.53 3.02
C VAL A 69 -8.93 -8.80 1.61
N CYS A 70 -8.61 -7.74 0.88
CA CYS A 70 -8.00 -7.82 -0.45
C CYS A 70 -6.51 -8.18 -0.30
N LEU A 71 -6.24 -9.49 -0.27
CA LEU A 71 -4.95 -10.05 0.10
C LEU A 71 -4.05 -10.16 -1.14
N SER A 72 -2.96 -9.39 -1.16
CA SER A 72 -2.02 -9.32 -2.30
C SER A 72 -0.85 -10.28 -2.18
N GLY A 73 -0.79 -11.08 -1.12
CA GLY A 73 0.41 -11.85 -0.77
C GLY A 73 1.59 -11.00 -0.30
N GLY A 74 1.38 -9.69 -0.07
CA GLY A 74 2.38 -8.81 0.54
C GLY A 74 2.29 -8.82 2.06
N VAL A 75 3.41 -8.47 2.71
CA VAL A 75 3.49 -8.38 4.17
C VAL A 75 2.49 -7.38 4.76
N ASP A 76 2.22 -6.28 4.05
CA ASP A 76 1.22 -5.28 4.44
C ASP A 76 -0.18 -5.91 4.56
N SER A 77 -0.65 -6.57 3.50
CA SER A 77 -1.96 -7.24 3.48
C SER A 77 -2.03 -8.46 4.41
N GLU A 78 -0.91 -9.15 4.63
CA GLU A 78 -0.81 -10.22 5.63
C GLU A 78 -1.06 -9.67 7.04
N CYS A 79 -0.47 -8.53 7.39
CA CYS A 79 -0.67 -7.89 8.68
C CYS A 79 -2.13 -7.49 8.88
N VAL A 80 -2.79 -6.94 7.86
CA VAL A 80 -4.23 -6.67 7.91
C VAL A 80 -5.01 -7.93 8.27
N ALA A 81 -4.84 -9.02 7.51
CA ALA A 81 -5.54 -10.28 7.77
C ALA A 81 -5.30 -10.79 9.21
N ARG A 82 -4.05 -10.71 9.69
CA ARG A 82 -3.68 -11.10 11.05
C ARG A 82 -4.30 -10.19 12.12
N SER A 83 -4.48 -8.90 11.86
CA SER A 83 -5.17 -7.99 12.78
C SER A 83 -6.64 -8.40 12.96
N PHE A 84 -7.34 -8.72 11.88
CA PHE A 84 -8.73 -9.20 11.96
C PHE A 84 -8.83 -10.56 12.67
N VAL A 85 -7.96 -11.52 12.33
CA VAL A 85 -7.91 -12.83 13.00
C VAL A 85 -7.57 -12.66 14.50
N GLY A 86 -6.59 -11.82 14.82
CA GLY A 86 -6.18 -11.52 16.19
C GLY A 86 -7.26 -10.80 17.01
N ALA A 87 -8.12 -10.01 16.35
CA ALA A 87 -9.30 -9.38 16.94
C ALA A 87 -10.51 -10.33 17.02
N LYS A 88 -10.39 -11.57 16.51
CA LYS A 88 -11.49 -12.55 16.38
C LYS A 88 -12.67 -12.01 15.58
N VAL A 89 -12.40 -11.16 14.59
CA VAL A 89 -13.40 -10.62 13.68
C VAL A 89 -13.56 -11.57 12.49
N PRO A 90 -14.79 -11.99 12.13
CA PRO A 90 -15.01 -12.85 10.98
C PRO A 90 -14.72 -12.08 9.69
N ILE A 91 -13.77 -12.60 8.91
CA ILE A 91 -13.38 -12.07 7.59
C ILE A 91 -13.20 -13.21 6.59
N GLU A 92 -13.19 -12.88 5.31
CA GLU A 92 -12.65 -13.74 4.25
C GLU A 92 -11.59 -12.99 3.44
N ALA A 93 -10.72 -13.71 2.76
CA ALA A 93 -9.78 -13.12 1.83
C ALA A 93 -10.32 -13.12 0.40
N VAL A 94 -10.01 -12.08 -0.35
CA VAL A 94 -10.16 -12.03 -1.81
C VAL A 94 -8.78 -11.79 -2.40
N ILE A 95 -8.37 -12.68 -3.30
CA ILE A 95 -7.04 -12.68 -3.89
C ILE A 95 -7.19 -12.44 -5.39
N LEU A 96 -6.56 -11.40 -5.90
CA LEU A 96 -6.52 -11.11 -7.33
C LEU A 96 -5.58 -12.09 -8.01
N LYS A 97 -6.09 -12.77 -9.05
CA LYS A 97 -5.33 -13.70 -9.86
C LYS A 97 -5.35 -13.23 -11.31
N PHE A 98 -4.20 -13.15 -11.95
CA PHE A 98 -4.11 -12.94 -13.39
C PHE A 98 -4.25 -14.28 -14.12
N ASN A 99 -4.87 -14.22 -15.30
CA ASN A 99 -4.92 -15.35 -16.23
C ASN A 99 -3.51 -15.92 -16.48
N ALA A 100 -3.45 -17.21 -16.81
CA ALA A 100 -2.18 -17.96 -16.97
C ALA A 100 -1.24 -17.93 -15.76
N ASN A 101 -1.74 -17.62 -14.56
CA ASN A 101 -0.98 -17.54 -13.31
C ASN A 101 0.15 -16.49 -13.35
N LEU A 102 -0.01 -15.40 -14.10
CA LEU A 102 1.04 -14.39 -14.29
C LEU A 102 1.46 -13.68 -13.00
N ASN A 103 0.62 -13.70 -11.96
CA ASN A 103 0.96 -13.18 -10.64
C ASN A 103 1.00 -14.27 -9.57
N TRP A 104 1.41 -15.50 -9.92
CA TRP A 104 1.45 -16.61 -8.95
C TRP A 104 2.29 -16.29 -7.70
N HIS A 105 3.31 -15.43 -7.82
CA HIS A 105 4.12 -14.94 -6.70
C HIS A 105 3.33 -14.12 -5.67
N ASP A 106 2.21 -13.52 -6.06
CA ASP A 106 1.25 -12.90 -5.14
C ASP A 106 0.27 -13.95 -4.60
N VAL A 107 -0.26 -14.79 -5.50
CA VAL A 107 -1.36 -15.71 -5.21
C VAL A 107 -0.93 -16.83 -4.26
N ASP A 108 0.18 -17.52 -4.52
CA ASP A 108 0.60 -18.69 -3.74
C ASP A 108 0.90 -18.31 -2.27
N PRO A 109 1.71 -17.27 -1.99
CA PRO A 109 1.92 -16.81 -0.62
C PRO A 109 0.65 -16.27 0.07
N ALA A 110 -0.34 -15.78 -0.68
CA ALA A 110 -1.64 -15.35 -0.13
C ALA A 110 -2.49 -16.56 0.28
N VAL A 111 -2.55 -17.59 -0.58
CA VAL A 111 -3.24 -18.86 -0.30
C VAL A 111 -2.61 -19.58 0.90
N GLN A 112 -1.29 -19.72 0.92
CA GLN A 112 -0.57 -20.35 2.03
C GLN A 112 -0.83 -19.65 3.37
N LEU A 113 -0.88 -18.30 3.36
CA LEU A 113 -1.25 -17.55 4.56
C LEU A 113 -2.67 -17.88 5.01
N CYS A 114 -3.61 -17.91 4.07
CA CYS A 114 -5.00 -18.20 4.39
C CYS A 114 -5.15 -19.60 5.00
N GLU A 115 -4.48 -20.60 4.43
CA GLU A 115 -4.44 -21.96 4.96
C GLU A 115 -3.79 -22.00 6.36
N GLN A 116 -2.67 -21.30 6.53
CA GLN A 116 -1.94 -21.23 7.80
C GLN A 116 -2.79 -20.66 8.93
N ILE A 117 -3.60 -19.63 8.67
CA ILE A 117 -4.40 -18.93 9.70
C ILE A 117 -5.87 -19.36 9.71
N GLY A 118 -6.26 -20.38 8.93
CA GLY A 118 -7.63 -20.89 8.85
C GLY A 118 -8.62 -19.90 8.23
N LEU A 119 -8.17 -19.02 7.34
CA LEU A 119 -8.97 -18.02 6.67
C LEU A 119 -9.53 -18.56 5.35
N LYS A 120 -10.85 -18.43 5.14
CA LYS A 120 -11.46 -18.73 3.84
C LYS A 120 -11.02 -17.69 2.80
N TYR A 121 -10.79 -18.12 1.58
CA TYR A 121 -10.40 -17.23 0.50
C TYR A 121 -11.16 -17.49 -0.81
N THR A 122 -11.29 -16.45 -1.62
CA THR A 122 -11.81 -16.52 -2.99
C THR A 122 -10.76 -15.98 -3.94
N LEU A 123 -10.46 -16.73 -5.00
CA LEU A 123 -9.64 -16.24 -6.11
C LEU A 123 -10.54 -15.50 -7.11
N VAL A 124 -10.21 -14.27 -7.42
CA VAL A 124 -10.91 -13.45 -8.43
C VAL A 124 -9.99 -13.27 -9.61
N GLU A 125 -10.38 -13.86 -10.74
CA GLU A 125 -9.55 -13.86 -11.95
C GLU A 125 -9.79 -12.60 -12.80
N LEU A 126 -8.69 -11.94 -13.18
CA LEU A 126 -8.65 -10.85 -14.14
C LEU A 126 -7.84 -11.31 -15.36
N ASP A 127 -8.44 -11.21 -16.55
CA ASP A 127 -7.66 -11.28 -17.78
C ASP A 127 -6.84 -10.00 -17.93
N ILE A 128 -5.55 -10.05 -17.54
CA ILE A 128 -4.71 -8.86 -17.49
C ILE A 128 -4.34 -8.36 -18.88
N PHE A 129 -4.27 -9.26 -19.88
CA PHE A 129 -4.02 -8.86 -21.26
C PHE A 129 -5.21 -8.12 -21.82
N ASP A 130 -6.42 -8.67 -21.72
CA ASP A 130 -7.63 -7.96 -22.14
C ASP A 130 -7.79 -6.64 -21.40
N PHE A 131 -7.54 -6.60 -20.09
CA PHE A 131 -7.65 -5.38 -19.28
C PHE A 131 -6.74 -4.24 -19.77
N LEU A 132 -5.54 -4.59 -20.25
CA LEU A 132 -4.55 -3.63 -20.79
C LEU A 132 -4.81 -3.30 -22.26
N GLU A 133 -4.99 -4.30 -23.12
CA GLU A 133 -5.16 -4.16 -24.57
C GLU A 133 -6.48 -3.47 -24.93
N SER A 134 -7.58 -3.82 -24.24
CA SER A 134 -8.87 -3.14 -24.39
C SER A 134 -8.90 -1.73 -23.79
N ARG A 135 -7.83 -1.33 -23.10
CA ARG A 135 -7.71 -0.07 -22.36
C ARG A 135 -8.73 0.10 -21.26
N LYS A 136 -9.34 -0.98 -20.76
CA LYS A 136 -10.29 -0.94 -19.65
C LYS A 136 -9.70 -0.27 -18.40
N TYR A 137 -8.39 -0.44 -18.15
CA TYR A 137 -7.70 0.26 -17.07
C TYR A 137 -7.79 1.79 -17.17
N GLN A 138 -7.82 2.37 -18.38
CA GLN A 138 -7.89 3.82 -18.58
C GLN A 138 -9.21 4.40 -18.04
N ASN A 139 -10.31 3.64 -18.13
CA ASN A 139 -11.60 4.05 -17.57
C ASN A 139 -11.52 4.21 -16.04
N TYR A 140 -10.79 3.31 -15.36
CA TYR A 140 -10.52 3.44 -13.93
C TYR A 140 -9.60 4.64 -13.65
N CYS A 141 -8.52 4.80 -14.44
CA CYS A 141 -7.60 5.91 -14.30
C CYS A 141 -8.29 7.28 -14.38
N LEU A 142 -9.14 7.46 -15.40
CA LEU A 142 -9.91 8.68 -15.59
C LEU A 142 -10.99 8.86 -14.52
N SER A 143 -11.73 7.79 -14.19
CA SER A 143 -12.85 7.85 -13.23
C SER A 143 -12.39 8.14 -11.80
N TYR A 144 -11.20 7.67 -11.44
CA TYR A 144 -10.71 7.67 -10.06
C TYR A 144 -9.35 8.36 -9.93
N GLY A 145 -8.93 9.16 -10.92
CA GLY A 145 -7.77 10.05 -10.81
C GLY A 145 -6.46 9.35 -10.44
N LEU A 146 -6.17 8.20 -11.04
CA LEU A 146 -4.90 7.50 -10.88
C LEU A 146 -4.17 7.36 -12.22
N SER A 147 -2.88 7.04 -12.20
CA SER A 147 -2.08 6.83 -13.40
C SER A 147 -1.65 5.38 -13.64
N SER A 148 -1.61 4.57 -12.57
CA SER A 148 -1.03 3.24 -12.59
C SER A 148 -2.03 2.15 -13.00
N PRO A 149 -1.76 1.35 -14.06
CA PRO A 149 -2.61 0.21 -14.41
C PRO A 149 -2.65 -0.86 -13.30
N MET A 150 -1.60 -0.95 -12.47
CA MET A 150 -1.55 -1.82 -11.30
C MET A 150 -2.50 -1.37 -10.18
N ILE A 151 -2.62 -0.06 -9.95
CA ILE A 151 -3.63 0.43 -9.00
C ILE A 151 -5.03 0.27 -9.61
N ALA A 152 -5.18 0.45 -10.94
CA ALA A 152 -6.45 0.23 -11.63
C ALA A 152 -6.97 -1.20 -11.45
N SER A 153 -6.11 -2.23 -11.46
CA SER A 153 -6.54 -3.61 -11.21
C SER A 153 -7.02 -3.84 -9.77
N HIS A 154 -6.48 -3.11 -8.79
CA HIS A 154 -6.98 -3.13 -7.41
C HIS A 154 -8.34 -2.43 -7.27
N VAL A 155 -8.53 -1.29 -7.96
CA VAL A 155 -9.85 -0.63 -8.02
C VAL A 155 -10.87 -1.54 -8.69
N TRP A 156 -10.49 -2.24 -9.77
CA TRP A 156 -11.33 -3.26 -10.41
C TRP A 156 -11.70 -4.39 -9.45
N LEU A 157 -10.74 -4.90 -8.65
CA LEU A 157 -10.99 -5.94 -7.65
C LEU A 157 -11.98 -5.47 -6.58
N ALA A 158 -11.80 -4.24 -6.07
CA ALA A 158 -12.70 -3.65 -5.09
C ALA A 158 -14.14 -3.60 -5.61
N GLU A 159 -14.32 -3.19 -6.87
CA GLU A 159 -15.62 -3.20 -7.53
C GLU A 159 -16.22 -4.61 -7.64
N GLN A 160 -15.41 -5.67 -7.83
CA GLN A 160 -15.91 -7.05 -7.82
C GLN A 160 -16.44 -7.44 -6.43
N VAL A 161 -15.72 -7.09 -5.37
CA VAL A 161 -16.16 -7.35 -3.99
C VAL A 161 -17.49 -6.65 -3.69
N ILE A 162 -17.62 -5.40 -4.11
CA ILE A 162 -18.85 -4.62 -3.89
C ILE A 162 -20.01 -5.17 -4.72
N SER A 163 -19.83 -5.26 -6.04
CA SER A 163 -20.93 -5.52 -6.98
C SER A 163 -21.35 -6.98 -7.07
N LYS A 164 -20.41 -7.92 -6.92
CA LYS A 164 -20.68 -9.36 -7.10
C LYS A 164 -20.74 -10.12 -5.78
N MET A 165 -19.97 -9.69 -4.77
CA MET A 165 -19.92 -10.38 -3.48
C MET A 165 -20.74 -9.68 -2.39
N ASN A 166 -21.30 -8.49 -2.68
CA ASN A 166 -22.05 -7.67 -1.73
C ASN A 166 -21.31 -7.49 -0.39
N GLY A 167 -19.99 -7.23 -0.47
CA GLY A 167 -19.09 -7.18 0.66
C GLY A 167 -18.40 -5.83 0.87
N VAL A 168 -17.66 -5.73 1.97
CA VAL A 168 -16.81 -4.57 2.31
C VAL A 168 -15.36 -4.91 1.99
N PRO A 169 -14.76 -4.32 0.93
CA PRO A 169 -13.36 -4.54 0.63
C PRO A 169 -12.45 -3.79 1.60
N ILE A 170 -11.38 -4.45 2.05
CA ILE A 170 -10.37 -3.92 2.97
C ILE A 170 -8.98 -4.10 2.36
N PHE A 171 -8.29 -2.99 2.12
CA PHE A 171 -6.92 -2.93 1.61
C PHE A 171 -5.97 -2.43 2.71
N SER A 172 -4.72 -2.86 2.65
CA SER A 172 -3.68 -2.40 3.58
C SER A 172 -3.37 -0.92 3.42
N GLY A 173 -3.33 -0.45 2.17
CA GLY A 173 -2.89 0.89 1.82
C GLY A 173 -1.43 1.16 2.12
N ASP A 174 -1.11 2.45 2.25
CA ASP A 174 0.24 2.96 2.58
C ASP A 174 0.31 3.41 4.06
N PHE A 175 1.53 3.69 4.53
CA PHE A 175 1.79 4.21 5.87
C PHE A 175 1.89 5.73 5.88
N ALA A 176 1.65 6.33 7.06
CA ALA A 176 2.02 7.71 7.30
C ALA A 176 3.55 7.86 7.34
N ARG A 177 4.10 8.79 6.54
CA ARG A 177 5.54 9.01 6.44
C ARG A 177 5.89 10.35 7.07
N ILE A 178 6.87 10.38 7.96
CA ILE A 178 7.37 11.59 8.61
C ILE A 178 8.64 12.08 7.90
N ARG A 179 8.54 13.09 7.06
CA ARG A 179 9.67 13.65 6.28
C ARG A 179 10.23 14.90 6.95
N ARG A 180 11.56 14.98 7.11
CA ARG A 180 12.19 16.28 7.33
C ARG A 180 11.96 17.15 6.10
N PRO A 181 11.49 18.40 6.25
CA PRO A 181 11.48 19.31 5.13
C PRO A 181 12.93 19.48 4.64
N SER A 182 13.16 19.22 3.36
CA SER A 182 14.38 19.71 2.71
C SER A 182 14.22 21.22 2.51
N ASN A 183 15.34 21.97 2.53
CA ASN A 183 15.32 23.42 2.28
C ASN A 183 14.66 23.80 0.94
N TYR A 184 14.55 22.85 0.00
CA TYR A 184 13.87 23.01 -1.27
C TYR A 184 12.34 22.93 -1.15
N LEU A 185 11.82 22.04 -0.28
CA LEU A 185 10.38 21.91 -0.01
C LEU A 185 9.84 23.11 0.78
N ILE A 186 10.64 23.73 1.67
CA ILE A 186 10.20 24.90 2.44
C ILE A 186 9.83 26.07 1.52
N ARG A 187 10.56 26.28 0.41
CA ARG A 187 10.25 27.33 -0.58
C ARG A 187 9.04 27.02 -1.47
N GLN A 188 8.77 25.76 -1.77
CA GLN A 188 7.57 25.41 -2.56
C GLN A 188 6.31 25.39 -1.68
N LEU A 189 6.44 25.00 -0.41
CA LEU A 189 5.33 24.92 0.53
C LEU A 189 4.95 26.29 1.12
N SER A 190 5.90 27.22 1.27
CA SER A 190 5.59 28.62 1.65
C SER A 190 4.66 29.31 0.66
N ASP A 191 4.67 28.87 -0.59
CA ASP A 191 3.91 29.50 -1.68
C ASP A 191 2.63 28.73 -2.02
N THR A 192 2.42 27.50 -1.50
CA THR A 192 1.33 26.61 -1.97
C THR A 192 0.62 25.76 -0.91
N CYS A 193 1.05 25.68 0.35
CA CYS A 193 0.42 24.78 1.32
C CYS A 193 0.15 25.46 2.66
N GLU A 194 -1.11 25.82 2.93
CA GLU A 194 -1.57 26.14 4.28
C GLU A 194 -1.74 24.83 5.07
N ILE A 195 -0.85 24.60 6.03
CA ILE A 195 -1.01 23.53 7.01
C ILE A 195 -1.98 24.06 8.07
N VAL A 196 -3.23 23.56 8.06
CA VAL A 196 -4.22 23.89 9.08
C VAL A 196 -4.32 22.70 10.04
N GLY A 197 -3.67 22.80 11.20
CA GLY A 197 -3.80 21.82 12.29
C GLY A 197 -2.84 22.07 13.46
N ASP A 198 -3.35 21.95 14.69
CA ASP A 198 -2.59 21.99 15.95
C ASP A 198 -1.76 20.70 16.12
N PHE A 199 -0.67 20.57 15.36
CA PHE A 199 0.40 19.64 15.74
C PHE A 199 1.24 20.27 16.84
N CYS A 200 0.69 20.27 18.06
CA CYS A 200 1.39 20.78 19.23
C CYS A 200 2.68 19.98 19.51
N ALA A 201 3.82 20.69 19.44
CA ALA A 201 5.10 20.38 20.08
C ALA A 201 5.90 19.16 19.57
N LEU A 202 6.07 19.00 18.25
CA LEU A 202 7.26 18.28 17.74
C LEU A 202 8.43 19.26 17.58
N PRO A 203 9.68 18.88 17.94
CA PRO A 203 10.83 19.78 17.91
C PRO A 203 11.03 20.41 16.52
N SER A 204 11.35 21.71 16.48
CA SER A 204 11.40 22.62 15.31
C SER A 204 12.32 22.20 14.15
N GLU A 205 13.03 21.09 14.30
CA GLU A 205 13.90 20.44 13.31
C GLU A 205 13.24 19.22 12.61
N TRP A 206 11.95 18.97 12.89
CA TRP A 206 11.08 17.91 12.38
C TRP A 206 9.65 18.49 12.21
N THR A 207 8.76 18.17 11.27
CA THR A 207 8.66 17.21 10.17
C THR A 207 7.31 17.43 9.48
N PHE A 208 7.24 17.21 8.17
CA PHE A 208 5.99 17.04 7.44
C PHE A 208 5.55 15.58 7.49
N ALA A 209 4.30 15.29 7.90
CA ALA A 209 3.70 14.00 7.61
C ALA A 209 3.31 13.95 6.12
N SER A 210 4.10 13.27 5.30
CA SER A 210 3.68 12.87 3.95
C SER A 210 2.82 11.63 4.08
N LEU A 211 1.55 11.76 3.75
CA LEU A 211 0.66 10.62 3.59
C LEU A 211 0.74 10.12 2.15
N ALA A 212 -0.05 9.08 1.85
CA ALA A 212 -0.15 8.45 0.55
C ALA A 212 -0.37 9.49 -0.57
N ASN A 213 0.16 9.25 -1.78
CA ASN A 213 -0.08 10.16 -2.90
C ASN A 213 -1.55 10.09 -3.36
N GLN A 214 -1.95 11.02 -4.24
CA GLN A 214 -3.30 11.06 -4.81
C GLN A 214 -3.76 9.69 -5.36
N ASP A 215 -2.86 8.92 -5.99
CA ASP A 215 -3.20 7.66 -6.66
C ASP A 215 -3.62 6.60 -5.62
N HIS A 216 -3.07 6.63 -4.41
CA HIS A 216 -3.44 5.72 -3.33
C HIS A 216 -4.85 5.98 -2.76
N PHE A 217 -5.44 7.14 -3.03
CA PHE A 217 -6.83 7.46 -2.68
C PHE A 217 -7.84 7.11 -3.79
N ALA A 218 -7.41 6.44 -4.86
CA ALA A 218 -8.32 6.07 -5.94
C ALA A 218 -9.40 5.08 -5.51
N ILE A 219 -9.05 4.15 -4.61
CA ILE A 219 -10.00 3.19 -4.04
C ILE A 219 -11.01 3.89 -3.14
N ASP A 220 -10.59 4.88 -2.35
CA ASP A 220 -11.54 5.68 -1.57
C ASP A 220 -12.50 6.48 -2.48
N ARG A 221 -11.99 7.04 -3.60
CA ARG A 221 -12.84 7.70 -4.61
C ARG A 221 -13.86 6.75 -5.23
N LEU A 222 -13.51 5.47 -5.43
CA LEU A 222 -14.47 4.44 -5.83
C LEU A 222 -15.58 4.29 -4.78
N PHE A 223 -15.22 4.13 -3.51
CA PHE A 223 -16.20 3.95 -2.43
C PHE A 223 -17.13 5.14 -2.30
N ALA A 224 -16.58 6.36 -2.35
CA ALA A 224 -17.36 7.60 -2.34
C ALA A 224 -18.32 7.67 -3.53
N LYS A 225 -17.85 7.36 -4.75
CA LYS A 225 -18.66 7.38 -5.98
C LYS A 225 -19.80 6.37 -5.95
N LEU A 226 -19.57 5.19 -5.39
CA LEU A 226 -20.57 4.13 -5.30
C LEU A 226 -21.46 4.23 -4.05
N GLY A 227 -21.14 5.13 -3.11
CA GLY A 227 -21.86 5.27 -1.85
C GLY A 227 -21.80 3.98 -1.01
N CYS A 228 -20.69 3.25 -1.07
CA CYS A 228 -20.55 1.94 -0.44
C CYS A 228 -19.46 1.92 0.64
N PRO A 229 -19.59 1.06 1.67
CA PRO A 229 -18.55 0.87 2.65
C PRO A 229 -17.30 0.18 2.09
N GLY A 230 -16.12 0.59 2.57
CA GLY A 230 -14.84 -0.02 2.20
C GLY A 230 -13.67 0.70 2.88
N VAL A 231 -12.56 -0.01 3.11
CA VAL A 231 -11.36 0.53 3.75
C VAL A 231 -10.20 0.46 2.76
N ALA A 232 -9.79 1.59 2.21
CA ALA A 232 -8.70 1.63 1.21
C ALA A 232 -7.30 1.62 1.85
N ASN A 233 -7.19 2.21 3.04
CA ASN A 233 -5.92 2.40 3.73
C ASN A 233 -6.05 1.98 5.20
N PHE A 234 -6.00 0.67 5.46
CA PHE A 234 -6.17 0.12 6.80
C PHE A 234 -5.18 0.68 7.82
N PHE A 235 -3.92 0.96 7.45
CA PHE A 235 -2.94 1.52 8.40
C PHE A 235 -3.10 3.01 8.69
N LEU A 236 -4.04 3.66 7.98
CA LEU A 236 -4.45 5.05 8.21
C LEU A 236 -5.89 5.10 8.75
N TYR A 237 -6.39 4.03 9.37
CA TYR A 237 -7.79 3.93 9.76
C TYR A 237 -8.13 4.76 10.99
N SER A 238 -7.24 4.88 11.97
CA SER A 238 -7.41 5.76 13.15
C SER A 238 -6.16 6.59 13.45
N ALA A 239 -6.36 7.71 14.14
CA ALA A 239 -5.26 8.56 14.59
C ALA A 239 -4.30 7.81 15.53
N GLU A 240 -4.82 6.96 16.41
CA GLU A 240 -4.02 6.15 17.34
C GLU A 240 -3.19 5.08 16.61
N GLN A 241 -3.73 4.48 15.55
CA GLN A 241 -2.99 3.54 14.71
C GLN A 241 -1.85 4.23 13.94
N ILE A 242 -2.09 5.45 13.44
CA ILE A 242 -1.05 6.27 12.82
C ILE A 242 0.03 6.61 13.86
N ALA A 243 -0.38 7.09 15.03
CA ALA A 243 0.53 7.48 16.11
C ALA A 243 1.38 6.30 16.61
N SER A 244 0.79 5.11 16.80
CA SER A 244 1.54 3.91 17.19
C SER A 244 2.55 3.48 16.13
N SER A 245 2.22 3.60 14.83
CA SER A 245 3.17 3.32 13.74
C SER A 245 4.36 4.28 13.75
N ILE A 246 4.11 5.56 14.06
CA ILE A 246 5.13 6.61 14.18
C ILE A 246 6.02 6.36 15.40
N ALA A 247 5.42 6.00 16.55
CA ALA A 247 6.12 5.75 17.80
C ALA A 247 7.09 4.56 17.72
N LEU A 248 6.89 3.63 16.80
CA LEU A 248 7.83 2.54 16.53
C LEU A 248 9.10 2.98 15.78
N GLY A 249 9.19 4.26 15.36
CA GLY A 249 10.33 4.78 14.61
C GLY A 249 10.40 4.28 13.17
N PHE A 250 9.41 3.51 12.71
CA PHE A 250 9.36 2.93 11.38
C PHE A 250 9.41 3.98 10.29
N SER A 251 8.65 5.08 10.47
CA SER A 251 8.64 6.19 9.53
C SER A 251 10.06 6.70 9.28
N HIS A 252 10.91 6.78 10.31
CA HIS A 252 12.28 7.25 10.16
C HIS A 252 13.17 6.30 9.32
N ASP A 253 13.24 5.02 9.69
CA ASP A 253 14.12 4.07 9.02
C ASP A 253 13.63 3.70 7.62
N PHE A 254 12.31 3.58 7.45
CA PHE A 254 11.68 3.38 6.16
C PHE A 254 11.95 4.55 5.21
N ILE A 255 11.78 5.79 5.68
CA ILE A 255 12.02 6.98 4.85
C ILE A 255 13.49 7.14 4.54
N ARG A 256 14.38 6.87 5.50
CA ARG A 256 15.83 6.94 5.25
C ARG A 256 16.25 5.91 4.20
N PHE A 257 15.74 4.68 4.30
CA PHE A 257 16.01 3.67 3.29
C PHE A 257 15.41 4.05 1.94
N GLU A 258 14.15 4.48 1.89
CA GLU A 258 13.49 4.91 0.67
C GLU A 258 14.23 6.09 0.02
N GLN A 259 14.67 7.09 0.79
CA GLN A 259 15.47 8.21 0.30
C GLN A 259 16.84 7.75 -0.20
N THR A 260 17.48 6.79 0.47
CA THR A 260 18.76 6.21 0.02
C THR A 260 18.56 5.44 -1.28
N LEU A 261 17.47 4.68 -1.39
CA LEU A 261 17.11 3.92 -2.57
C LEU A 261 16.79 4.86 -3.74
N VAL A 262 15.90 5.82 -3.53
CA VAL A 262 15.52 6.82 -4.55
C VAL A 262 16.74 7.64 -4.97
N SER A 263 17.59 8.09 -4.04
CA SER A 263 18.80 8.84 -4.40
C SER A 263 19.78 7.97 -5.20
N SER A 264 19.90 6.68 -4.88
CA SER A 264 20.70 5.73 -5.66
C SER A 264 20.12 5.49 -7.06
N LEU A 265 18.79 5.39 -7.18
CA LEU A 265 18.06 5.19 -8.44
C LEU A 265 17.89 6.45 -9.29
N THR A 266 18.08 7.65 -8.72
CA THR A 266 17.94 8.93 -9.45
C THR A 266 19.29 9.56 -9.81
N SER A 267 20.33 9.35 -8.99
CA SER A 267 21.70 9.81 -9.28
C SER A 267 22.41 8.93 -10.31
N ALA A 268 22.00 7.68 -10.46
CA ALA A 268 22.28 6.84 -11.59
C ALA A 268 20.93 6.49 -12.22
N LEU A 269 20.69 6.82 -13.50
CA LEU A 269 19.60 6.20 -14.27
C LEU A 269 19.57 4.71 -13.89
N PRO A 270 18.43 4.14 -13.45
CA PRO A 270 18.40 2.75 -13.01
C PRO A 270 19.01 1.91 -14.13
N ARG A 271 20.18 1.33 -13.87
CA ARG A 271 21.02 0.76 -14.94
C ARG A 271 20.39 -0.51 -15.48
N SER A 272 19.41 -1.07 -14.77
CA SER A 272 18.56 -2.17 -15.21
C SER A 272 17.33 -2.34 -14.31
N ALA A 273 16.34 -3.13 -14.75
CA ALA A 273 15.22 -3.57 -13.91
C ALA A 273 15.71 -4.27 -12.62
N VAL A 274 16.89 -4.90 -12.66
CA VAL A 274 17.53 -5.58 -11.51
C VAL A 274 17.75 -4.65 -10.32
N ASP A 275 18.19 -3.41 -10.56
CA ASP A 275 18.45 -2.44 -9.48
C ASP A 275 17.16 -2.03 -8.76
N PHE A 276 16.08 -1.84 -9.53
CA PHE A 276 14.76 -1.57 -8.98
C PHE A 276 14.28 -2.74 -8.11
N TYR A 277 14.48 -3.98 -8.59
CA TYR A 277 14.09 -5.18 -7.85
C TYR A 277 14.83 -5.32 -6.52
N GLU A 278 16.15 -5.22 -6.52
CA GLU A 278 16.93 -5.31 -5.27
C GLU A 278 16.53 -4.22 -4.27
N GLY A 279 16.16 -3.04 -4.78
CA GLY A 279 15.53 -1.99 -3.98
C GLY A 279 14.23 -2.42 -3.30
N GLN A 280 13.31 -3.01 -4.06
CA GLN A 280 12.04 -3.53 -3.53
C GLN A 280 12.25 -4.66 -2.52
N LYS A 281 13.22 -5.56 -2.76
CA LYS A 281 13.56 -6.62 -1.79
C LYS A 281 14.01 -6.03 -0.45
N GLY A 282 14.88 -5.02 -0.48
CA GLY A 282 15.33 -4.32 0.71
C GLY A 282 14.18 -3.62 1.45
N LEU A 283 13.26 -2.99 0.70
CA LEU A 283 12.07 -2.34 1.26
C LEU A 283 11.15 -3.34 1.97
N ASN A 284 10.88 -4.48 1.33
CA ASN A 284 10.05 -5.54 1.90
C ASN A 284 10.69 -6.12 3.17
N LYS A 285 12.01 -6.32 3.18
CA LYS A 285 12.74 -6.78 4.37
C LYS A 285 12.61 -5.81 5.54
N ILE A 286 12.66 -4.50 5.29
CA ILE A 286 12.48 -3.48 6.33
C ILE A 286 11.04 -3.49 6.85
N LYS A 287 10.05 -3.59 5.96
CA LYS A 287 8.64 -3.76 6.36
C LYS A 287 8.45 -4.99 7.23
N GLU A 288 9.00 -6.14 6.84
CA GLU A 288 8.94 -7.37 7.62
C GLU A 288 9.54 -7.22 9.01
N GLN A 289 10.73 -6.61 9.12
CA GLN A 289 11.37 -6.34 10.41
C GLN A 289 10.50 -5.43 11.28
N PHE A 290 9.94 -4.38 10.69
CA PHE A 290 9.00 -3.49 11.37
C PHE A 290 7.79 -4.24 11.91
N PHE A 291 7.10 -5.01 11.08
CA PHE A 291 5.91 -5.72 11.52
C PHE A 291 6.24 -6.76 12.61
N ARG A 292 7.37 -7.47 12.50
CA ARG A 292 7.84 -8.36 13.58
C ARG A 292 8.07 -7.59 14.88
N PHE A 293 8.72 -6.44 14.78
CA PHE A 293 8.97 -5.57 15.93
C PHE A 293 7.67 -5.03 16.53
N ALA A 294 6.67 -4.77 15.69
CA ALA A 294 5.34 -4.34 16.08
C ALA A 294 4.45 -5.46 16.66
N GLY A 295 4.97 -6.69 16.78
CA GLY A 295 4.25 -7.83 17.37
C GLY A 295 3.56 -8.76 16.38
N PHE A 296 3.72 -8.54 15.07
CA PHE A 296 3.18 -9.45 14.05
C PHE A 296 4.09 -10.65 13.81
N THR A 297 3.50 -11.83 13.62
CA THR A 297 4.22 -13.01 13.13
C THR A 297 4.16 -13.03 11.60
N VAL A 298 5.15 -12.44 10.92
CA VAL A 298 5.18 -12.41 9.45
C VAL A 298 6.27 -13.29 8.84
N ASN A 299 5.90 -13.99 7.76
CA ASN A 299 6.84 -14.75 6.95
C ASN A 299 7.64 -13.83 6.03
N SER A 300 8.91 -14.17 5.78
CA SER A 300 9.73 -13.37 4.87
C SER A 300 9.32 -13.61 3.42
N ARG A 301 9.17 -12.54 2.67
CA ARG A 301 8.80 -12.49 1.26
C ARG A 301 9.70 -11.50 0.51
N ALA A 302 10.98 -11.48 0.86
CA ALA A 302 11.96 -10.58 0.27
C ALA A 302 12.03 -10.68 -1.27
N SER A 303 11.60 -11.78 -1.87
CA SER A 303 11.56 -12.01 -3.32
C SER A 303 10.18 -11.80 -3.95
N LYS A 304 9.30 -10.95 -3.37
CA LYS A 304 7.95 -10.71 -3.90
C LYS A 304 7.95 -9.88 -5.20
N TRP A 305 7.06 -10.23 -6.13
CA TRP A 305 6.77 -9.56 -7.41
C TRP A 305 5.26 -9.34 -7.56
N THR A 306 4.83 -8.37 -8.38
CA THR A 306 3.40 -8.03 -8.56
C THR A 306 2.76 -8.74 -9.77
N GLY A 307 3.56 -9.44 -10.57
CA GLY A 307 3.14 -10.08 -11.82
C GLY A 307 3.05 -9.10 -13.00
N PHE A 308 2.88 -7.80 -12.75
CA PHE A 308 2.94 -6.77 -13.80
C PHE A 308 4.29 -6.73 -14.50
N GLU A 309 5.35 -7.18 -13.83
CA GLU A 309 6.68 -7.27 -14.41
C GLU A 309 6.76 -8.36 -15.46
N LEU A 310 6.16 -9.53 -15.20
CA LEU A 310 6.03 -10.60 -16.18
C LEU A 310 5.14 -10.17 -17.34
N VAL A 311 4.04 -9.47 -17.06
CA VAL A 311 3.15 -8.91 -18.10
C VAL A 311 3.92 -7.92 -18.98
N HIS A 312 4.68 -7.02 -18.37
CA HIS A 312 5.51 -6.04 -19.09
C HIS A 312 6.54 -6.74 -19.99
N ASP A 313 7.23 -7.76 -19.48
CA ASP A 313 8.23 -8.51 -20.24
C ASP A 313 7.60 -9.27 -21.42
N LEU A 314 6.39 -9.82 -21.24
CA LEU A 314 5.66 -10.52 -22.30
C LEU A 314 5.10 -9.58 -23.38
N LEU A 315 4.75 -8.34 -23.02
CA LEU A 315 4.30 -7.32 -23.98
C LEU A 315 5.47 -6.67 -24.74
N GLY A 316 6.71 -6.93 -24.32
CA GLY A 316 7.93 -6.46 -24.97
C GLY A 316 8.33 -5.04 -24.55
N THR A 317 9.62 -4.86 -24.21
CA THR A 317 10.21 -3.59 -23.74
C THR A 317 10.27 -2.47 -24.80
N ASP A 318 9.97 -2.77 -26.06
CA ASP A 318 10.22 -1.86 -27.19
C ASP A 318 8.98 -1.09 -27.66
N GLN A 319 7.81 -1.42 -27.12
CA GLN A 319 6.61 -0.62 -27.30
C GLN A 319 6.34 0.13 -26.00
N ARG A 320 6.93 1.34 -25.91
CA ARG A 320 6.38 2.35 -25.00
C ARG A 320 4.87 2.36 -25.23
N LEU A 321 4.09 2.30 -24.15
CA LEU A 321 2.64 2.50 -24.17
C LEU A 321 2.31 3.98 -24.51
N ASP A 322 3.01 4.55 -25.50
CA ASP A 322 2.88 5.91 -26.02
C ASP A 322 1.90 5.95 -27.20
N GLY A 323 0.75 5.31 -27.03
CA GLY A 323 -0.41 5.55 -27.89
C GLY A 323 -0.30 5.12 -29.36
N ARG A 324 0.77 4.44 -29.79
CA ARG A 324 0.85 3.85 -31.14
C ARG A 324 0.17 2.47 -31.18
N GLN A 325 -0.54 2.20 -32.27
CA GLN A 325 -1.36 1.00 -32.46
C GLN A 325 -0.54 -0.30 -32.33
N LEU A 326 -1.07 -1.24 -31.53
CA LEU A 326 -0.61 -2.62 -31.41
C LEU A 326 -0.90 -3.37 -32.72
N SER A 327 0.10 -4.05 -33.28
CA SER A 327 -0.14 -5.13 -34.26
C SER A 327 -0.29 -6.45 -33.48
N PRO A 328 -1.33 -7.27 -33.74
CA PRO A 328 -1.56 -8.50 -33.00
C PRO A 328 -0.47 -9.54 -33.27
N LEU A 329 0.10 -10.11 -32.21
CA LEU A 329 0.89 -11.34 -32.27
C LEU A 329 -0.08 -12.51 -32.48
N ASN A 330 -0.25 -12.89 -33.73
CA ASN A 330 -1.09 -14.01 -34.14
C ASN A 330 -0.30 -15.32 -34.04
N ASN A 331 -0.25 -15.96 -32.86
CA ASN A 331 -0.33 -17.41 -32.69
C ASN A 331 -0.10 -17.85 -31.23
N SER A 332 -0.91 -18.80 -30.76
CA SER A 332 -0.88 -19.35 -29.39
C SER A 332 0.39 -20.15 -29.06
N GLU A 333 1.06 -20.73 -30.05
CA GLU A 333 2.30 -21.50 -29.86
C GLU A 333 3.52 -20.61 -29.57
N GLU A 334 3.62 -19.43 -30.20
CA GLU A 334 4.70 -18.47 -29.92
C GLU A 334 4.60 -17.91 -28.49
N LYS A 335 3.37 -17.73 -27.98
CA LYS A 335 3.11 -17.29 -26.60
C LYS A 335 3.60 -18.32 -25.57
N ILE A 336 3.44 -19.62 -25.85
CA ILE A 336 3.86 -20.73 -24.96
C ILE A 336 5.37 -20.96 -25.00
N ILE A 337 5.98 -20.89 -26.19
CA ILE A 337 7.44 -21.05 -26.37
C ILE A 337 8.19 -19.89 -25.70
N GLY A 338 7.68 -18.65 -25.81
CA GLY A 338 8.20 -17.48 -25.10
C GLY A 338 8.16 -17.66 -23.58
N MET A 339 7.05 -18.17 -23.02
CA MET A 339 6.91 -18.42 -21.58
C MET A 339 7.87 -19.48 -21.05
N THR A 340 8.18 -20.52 -21.84
CA THR A 340 9.07 -21.61 -21.41
C THR A 340 10.55 -21.18 -21.44
N LEU A 341 10.98 -20.47 -22.49
CA LEU A 341 12.34 -19.92 -22.59
C LEU A 341 12.62 -18.81 -21.57
N PHE A 342 11.60 -18.02 -21.23
CA PHE A 342 11.70 -16.99 -20.18
C PHE A 342 11.93 -17.63 -18.80
N ASN A 343 11.21 -18.70 -18.47
CA ASN A 343 11.32 -19.38 -17.18
C ASN A 343 12.75 -19.94 -16.92
N GLU A 344 13.47 -20.38 -17.96
CA GLU A 344 14.87 -20.84 -17.81
C GLU A 344 15.90 -19.70 -17.74
N LYS A 345 15.70 -18.62 -18.51
CA LYS A 345 16.66 -17.51 -18.61
C LYS A 345 16.82 -16.74 -17.29
N TYR A 346 15.74 -16.61 -16.51
CA TYR A 346 15.75 -15.82 -15.27
C TYR A 346 15.82 -16.66 -13.98
N ARG A 347 15.47 -17.95 -14.03
CA ARG A 347 15.53 -18.85 -12.86
C ARG A 347 16.96 -19.14 -12.38
N ARG A 348 17.90 -19.41 -13.30
CA ARG A 348 19.30 -19.76 -12.93
C ARG A 348 20.08 -18.60 -12.29
N PRO A 349 20.06 -17.36 -12.81
CA PRO A 349 20.70 -16.23 -12.13
C PRO A 349 20.07 -15.93 -10.76
N MET A 350 18.76 -16.21 -10.61
CA MET A 350 18.01 -15.98 -9.38
C MET A 350 18.37 -16.98 -8.28
N GLU A 351 18.47 -18.27 -8.59
CA GLU A 351 18.95 -19.30 -7.64
C GLU A 351 20.40 -19.01 -7.18
N GLN A 352 21.23 -18.48 -8.07
CA GLN A 352 22.61 -18.06 -7.75
C GLN A 352 22.67 -16.80 -6.88
N ALA A 353 21.80 -15.81 -7.11
CA ALA A 353 21.71 -14.62 -6.27
C ALA A 353 21.21 -14.94 -4.84
N ILE A 354 20.26 -15.88 -4.71
CA ILE A 354 19.75 -16.36 -3.42
C ILE A 354 20.85 -17.04 -2.59
N GLN A 355 21.76 -17.78 -3.22
CA GLN A 355 22.90 -18.42 -2.54
C GLN A 355 23.95 -17.42 -2.03
N GLN A 356 24.08 -16.24 -2.64
CA GLN A 356 25.05 -15.23 -2.21
C GLN A 356 24.56 -14.35 -1.03
N ILE A 357 23.28 -14.39 -0.68
CA ILE A 357 22.65 -13.49 0.31
C ILE A 357 22.93 -13.89 1.78
N HIS A 358 23.71 -14.93 2.05
CA HIS A 358 23.94 -15.40 3.43
C HIS A 358 24.86 -14.53 4.31
N LEU A 359 25.33 -13.36 3.88
CA LEU A 359 26.26 -12.53 4.66
C LEU A 359 25.95 -11.03 4.55
N LYS A 360 25.13 -10.52 5.47
CA LYS A 360 25.27 -9.22 6.18
C LYS A 360 23.98 -8.93 6.96
N GLU A 361 24.01 -9.26 8.25
CA GLU A 361 23.00 -8.84 9.22
C GLU A 361 23.12 -7.34 9.48
N ILE A 362 22.05 -6.59 9.18
CA ILE A 362 21.88 -5.22 9.67
C ILE A 362 21.28 -5.36 11.08
N LEU A 363 22.13 -5.27 12.09
CA LEU A 363 21.73 -5.22 13.49
C LEU A 363 21.15 -3.85 13.82
N LEU A 364 19.85 -3.81 14.13
CA LEU A 364 19.18 -2.65 14.75
C LEU A 364 19.83 -2.40 16.12
N LYS A 365 20.32 -1.18 16.38
CA LYS A 365 20.89 -0.82 17.69
C LYS A 365 19.77 -0.68 18.73
N PRO A 366 19.76 -1.46 19.82
CA PRO A 366 18.74 -1.39 20.89
C PRO A 366 18.60 0.00 21.56
N SER A 367 19.59 0.87 21.40
CA SER A 367 19.62 2.20 22.04
C SER A 367 18.63 3.20 21.44
N LEU A 368 18.27 3.09 20.16
CA LEU A 368 17.37 4.04 19.50
C LEU A 368 15.91 3.80 19.91
N TYR A 369 15.50 2.53 19.99
CA TYR A 369 14.16 2.18 20.45
C TYR A 369 13.92 2.61 21.90
N GLN A 370 14.89 2.41 22.79
CA GLN A 370 14.73 2.85 24.18
C GLN A 370 14.73 4.37 24.35
N PHE A 371 15.44 5.09 23.48
CA PHE A 371 15.36 6.55 23.47
C PHE A 371 13.96 7.03 23.05
N ILE A 372 13.42 6.52 21.93
CA ILE A 372 12.08 6.89 21.43
C ILE A 372 11.01 6.52 22.47
N LYS A 373 11.09 5.31 23.04
CA LYS A 373 10.16 4.86 24.08
C LYS A 373 10.20 5.77 25.30
N ASN A 374 11.38 6.14 25.80
CA ASN A 374 11.48 6.98 27.00
C ASN A 374 11.06 8.42 26.74
N THR A 375 11.36 8.99 25.57
CA THR A 375 11.05 10.40 25.27
C THR A 375 9.58 10.62 24.92
N LEU A 376 8.96 9.75 24.11
CA LEU A 376 7.55 9.90 23.72
C LEU A 376 6.58 9.47 24.83
N PHE A 377 6.89 8.43 25.62
CA PHE A 377 5.99 8.01 26.69
C PHE A 377 6.07 8.94 27.93
N GLN A 378 7.20 9.59 28.20
CA GLN A 378 7.29 10.58 29.29
C GLN A 378 6.61 11.90 28.96
N SER A 379 6.48 12.28 27.68
CA SER A 379 5.73 13.48 27.28
C SER A 379 4.21 13.25 27.18
N LEU A 380 3.76 12.00 27.11
CA LEU A 380 2.34 11.62 27.01
C LEU A 380 1.71 11.24 28.37
N GLN A 381 2.52 11.05 29.40
CA GLN A 381 2.04 11.12 30.78
C GLN A 381 2.14 12.58 31.22
N GLY A 382 1.02 13.29 31.14
CA GLY A 382 0.92 14.64 31.72
C GLY A 382 1.25 14.63 33.22
N PRO A 383 1.44 15.81 33.83
CA PRO A 383 1.74 15.94 35.26
C PRO A 383 0.69 15.25 36.16
#